data_AF-A0A1G9PLP3-F1
#
_entry.id   AF-A0A1G9PLP3-F1
#
_cell.length_a   1.000
_cell.length_b   1.000
_cell.length_c   1.000
_cell.angle_alpha   90.00
_cell.angle_beta   90.00
_cell.angle_gamma   90.00
#
_symmetry.space_group_name_H-M   'P 1'
#
loop_
_entity.id
_entity.type
_entity.pdbx_description
1 polymer ?
#
loop_
_entity_poly.entity_id
_entity_poly.type
_entity_poly.pdbx_seq_one_letter_code
_entity_poly.pdbx_strand_id
1 'polypeptide(L)'
;MAKSLKFWAMSCLLWVMTISSAQAAPFLFEYRFNVNGTFYGNYFDEPLDTLPSYFDVSGFDFTTGLGTIDIRFFPGVAGNYYISAFFDHEIDEQRNTFFNEYAEVSGTPAPGQTYEVDEPGYEFGDIYDNFFAGTLDNTNAISIAEFPAGEDVSLALAWDFSLLAGEFAVIQFILSENRPTSGFFLTHADPDSEYEFYASSTLDVIPEPSTLVLVVFGLAGLVAWSRCRNVTK
;
A
#
# COMPACT_ATOMS: atom_id res chain seq x y z
N MET A 1 39.89 -63.43 32.38
CA MET A 1 38.95 -63.26 31.24
C MET A 1 37.62 -62.76 31.80
N ALA A 2 37.08 -61.68 31.21
CA ALA A 2 35.80 -61.00 31.50
C ALA A 2 35.69 -60.22 32.83
N LYS A 3 35.12 -59.01 32.90
CA LYS A 3 35.02 -57.82 32.02
C LYS A 3 34.46 -56.73 32.96
N SER A 4 35.10 -55.56 33.03
CA SER A 4 34.68 -54.43 33.87
C SER A 4 33.41 -53.79 33.31
N LEU A 5 32.32 -53.77 34.08
CA LEU A 5 31.09 -53.06 33.72
C LEU A 5 31.16 -51.63 34.29
N LYS A 6 31.57 -50.67 33.44
CA LYS A 6 31.52 -49.24 33.75
C LYS A 6 30.12 -48.72 33.44
N PHE A 7 29.43 -48.22 34.46
CA PHE A 7 28.22 -47.40 34.31
C PHE A 7 28.58 -46.11 33.57
N TRP A 8 28.11 -45.98 32.33
CA TRP A 8 28.01 -44.69 31.64
C TRP A 8 26.55 -44.27 31.70
N ALA A 9 26.25 -43.25 32.51
CA ALA A 9 24.97 -42.56 32.46
C ALA A 9 24.93 -41.72 31.17
N MET A 10 24.20 -42.21 30.18
CA MET A 10 23.98 -41.53 28.91
C MET A 10 22.90 -40.47 29.12
N SER A 11 23.30 -39.20 29.15
CA SER A 11 22.39 -38.05 29.11
C SER A 11 21.81 -37.95 27.70
N CYS A 12 20.60 -38.47 27.47
CA CYS A 12 19.83 -38.20 26.26
C CYS A 12 19.34 -36.75 26.29
N LEU A 13 20.14 -35.85 25.73
CA LEU A 13 19.73 -34.48 25.44
C LEU A 13 18.78 -34.53 24.23
N LEU A 14 17.46 -34.57 24.48
CA LEU A 14 16.45 -34.36 23.44
C LEU A 14 16.55 -32.90 22.97
N TRP A 15 17.22 -32.69 21.84
CA TRP A 15 17.02 -31.49 21.03
C TRP A 15 15.67 -31.65 20.35
N VAL A 16 14.64 -31.02 20.91
CA VAL A 16 13.43 -30.72 20.16
C VAL A 16 13.84 -29.71 19.10
N MET A 17 14.16 -30.19 17.90
CA MET A 17 14.20 -29.33 16.73
C MET A 17 12.78 -28.85 16.52
N THR A 18 12.48 -27.62 16.94
CA THR A 18 11.34 -26.88 16.43
C THR A 18 11.61 -26.71 14.95
N ILE A 19 11.00 -27.57 14.13
CA ILE A 19 10.84 -27.29 12.71
C ILE A 19 9.89 -26.09 12.71
N SER A 20 10.43 -24.88 12.57
CA SER A 20 9.61 -23.77 12.12
C SER A 20 9.06 -24.20 10.78
N SER A 21 7.75 -24.42 10.70
CA SER A 21 7.06 -24.43 9.42
C SER A 21 7.50 -23.17 8.69
N ALA A 22 8.03 -23.31 7.48
CA ALA A 22 8.21 -22.16 6.62
C ALA A 22 6.82 -21.57 6.44
N GLN A 23 6.59 -20.38 6.97
CA GLN A 23 5.37 -19.63 6.73
C GLN A 23 5.36 -19.30 5.23
N ALA A 24 4.23 -19.49 4.56
CA ALA A 24 4.04 -18.93 3.22
C ALA A 24 4.34 -17.42 3.30
N ALA A 25 5.07 -16.92 2.31
CA ALA A 25 5.53 -15.54 2.30
C ALA A 25 5.15 -14.94 0.95
N PRO A 26 4.59 -13.72 0.93
CA PRO A 26 4.27 -13.05 -0.30
C PRO A 26 5.55 -12.54 -0.94
N PHE A 27 5.52 -12.47 -2.25
CA PHE A 27 6.52 -11.79 -3.06
C PHE A 27 5.82 -10.76 -3.93
N LEU A 28 6.39 -9.56 -4.04
CA LEU A 28 5.86 -8.54 -4.94
C LEU A 28 6.42 -8.76 -6.33
N PHE A 29 5.58 -9.21 -7.25
CA PHE A 29 5.97 -9.40 -8.63
C PHE A 29 5.98 -8.06 -9.37
N GLU A 30 4.89 -7.31 -9.27
CA GLU A 30 4.73 -6.02 -9.93
C GLU A 30 4.07 -4.96 -9.03
N TYR A 31 4.50 -3.71 -9.19
CA TYR A 31 3.84 -2.55 -8.62
C TYR A 31 3.93 -1.34 -9.54
N ARG A 32 2.81 -0.61 -9.63
CA ARG A 32 2.76 0.61 -10.43
C ARG A 32 1.95 1.70 -9.76
N PHE A 33 2.34 2.94 -10.00
CA PHE A 33 1.62 4.13 -9.56
C PHE A 33 1.21 4.96 -10.76
N ASN A 34 -0.01 5.49 -10.74
CA ASN A 34 -0.50 6.47 -11.71
C ASN A 34 -0.75 7.79 -10.96
N VAL A 35 0.02 8.83 -11.28
CA VAL A 35 -0.16 10.18 -10.74
C VAL A 35 -0.58 11.10 -11.89
N ASN A 36 -1.88 11.35 -12.00
CA ASN A 36 -2.48 12.18 -13.05
C ASN A 36 -2.06 11.77 -14.48
N GLY A 37 -2.02 10.47 -14.77
CA GLY A 37 -1.60 9.89 -16.05
C GLY A 37 -0.09 9.81 -16.25
N THR A 38 0.71 10.14 -15.22
CA THR A 38 2.15 9.88 -15.21
C THR A 38 2.43 8.64 -14.38
N PHE A 39 3.10 7.66 -14.96
CA PHE A 39 3.32 6.36 -14.33
C PHE A 39 4.70 6.25 -13.69
N TYR A 40 4.79 5.51 -12.58
CA TYR A 40 6.04 5.18 -11.89
C TYR A 40 5.97 3.75 -11.36
N GLY A 41 7.11 3.09 -11.18
CA GLY A 41 7.19 1.76 -10.56
C GLY A 41 7.95 0.76 -11.44
N ASN A 42 7.80 -0.52 -11.15
CA ASN A 42 8.22 -1.56 -12.08
C ASN A 42 7.02 -1.94 -12.95
N TYR A 43 7.27 -2.06 -14.23
CA TYR A 43 6.35 -2.66 -15.17
C TYR A 43 7.17 -3.51 -16.09
N PHE A 44 6.63 -4.66 -16.47
CA PHE A 44 7.29 -5.65 -17.30
C PHE A 44 8.25 -5.06 -18.36
N ASP A 45 9.53 -5.47 -18.31
CA ASP A 45 10.63 -5.06 -19.21
C ASP A 45 10.94 -3.55 -19.33
N GLU A 46 10.26 -2.69 -18.58
CA GLU A 46 10.59 -1.27 -18.50
C GLU A 46 11.68 -1.02 -17.43
N PRO A 47 12.60 -0.07 -17.68
CA PRO A 47 13.59 0.30 -16.67
C PRO A 47 12.88 0.83 -15.41
N LEU A 48 13.36 0.41 -14.25
CA LEU A 48 12.85 0.89 -12.96
C LEU A 48 12.84 2.43 -12.93
N ASP A 49 11.64 2.99 -12.87
CA ASP A 49 11.49 4.43 -12.72
C ASP A 49 11.89 4.87 -11.32
N THR A 50 12.64 5.96 -11.24
CA THR A 50 12.92 6.57 -9.94
C THR A 50 11.63 7.19 -9.42
N LEU A 51 11.13 6.67 -8.29
CA LEU A 51 9.96 7.24 -7.63
C LEU A 51 10.19 8.74 -7.30
N PRO A 52 9.18 9.60 -7.47
CA PRO A 52 9.31 11.02 -7.17
C PRO A 52 9.68 11.27 -5.70
N SER A 53 10.35 12.38 -5.41
CA SER A 53 10.80 12.71 -4.05
C SER A 53 9.67 12.94 -3.04
N TYR A 54 8.42 13.01 -3.49
CA TYR A 54 7.24 13.12 -2.64
C TYR A 54 6.61 11.76 -2.29
N PHE A 55 7.21 10.66 -2.75
CA PHE A 55 6.97 9.32 -2.24
C PHE A 55 7.97 9.05 -1.11
N ASP A 56 7.46 8.68 0.06
CA ASP A 56 8.22 8.06 1.12
C ASP A 56 7.87 6.57 1.16
N VAL A 57 8.84 5.76 0.76
CA VAL A 57 8.74 4.30 0.71
C VAL A 57 9.63 3.63 1.75
N SER A 58 10.12 4.39 2.74
CA SER A 58 11.00 3.85 3.77
C SER A 58 10.32 2.82 4.68
N GLY A 59 8.98 2.83 4.73
CA GLY A 59 8.14 1.86 5.41
C GLY A 59 7.65 0.70 4.54
N PHE A 60 8.10 0.59 3.30
CA PHE A 60 7.66 -0.44 2.34
C PHE A 60 8.82 -1.36 1.95
N ASP A 61 8.60 -2.67 1.99
CA ASP A 61 9.56 -3.67 1.54
C ASP A 61 9.17 -4.16 0.14
N PHE A 62 9.89 -3.70 -0.89
CA PHE A 62 9.67 -4.11 -2.29
C PHE A 62 9.97 -5.59 -2.56
N THR A 63 10.54 -6.34 -1.60
CA THR A 63 10.74 -7.78 -1.74
C THR A 63 9.44 -8.53 -1.46
N THR A 64 8.75 -8.14 -0.39
CA THR A 64 7.51 -8.80 0.07
C THR A 64 6.25 -8.07 -0.41
N GLY A 65 6.39 -6.80 -0.79
CA GLY A 65 5.30 -5.88 -1.12
C GLY A 65 4.44 -5.51 0.08
N LEU A 66 4.96 -5.68 1.29
CA LEU A 66 4.27 -5.30 2.52
C LEU A 66 4.84 -4.01 3.09
N GLY A 67 4.01 -3.28 3.82
CA GLY A 67 4.36 -2.06 4.51
C GLY A 67 3.49 -0.88 4.12
N THR A 68 4.06 0.31 4.16
CA THR A 68 3.34 1.57 3.89
C THR A 68 4.11 2.43 2.91
N ILE A 69 3.39 2.92 1.91
CA ILE A 69 3.85 3.93 0.97
C ILE A 69 3.10 5.22 1.29
N ASP A 70 3.84 6.26 1.65
CA ASP A 70 3.32 7.59 1.95
C ASP A 70 3.56 8.52 0.75
N ILE A 71 2.52 9.13 0.22
CA ILE A 71 2.60 10.09 -0.89
C ILE A 71 2.16 11.47 -0.40
N ARG A 72 3.08 12.42 -0.40
CA ARG A 72 2.81 13.82 -0.04
C ARG A 72 2.67 14.69 -1.30
N PHE A 73 1.50 14.67 -1.91
CA PHE A 73 1.26 15.34 -3.18
C PHE A 73 0.94 16.84 -3.01
N PHE A 74 1.83 17.71 -3.50
CA PHE A 74 1.66 19.17 -3.46
C PHE A 74 1.84 19.81 -4.85
N PRO A 75 0.76 19.97 -5.62
CA PRO A 75 0.83 20.56 -6.96
C PRO A 75 0.95 22.10 -6.92
N GLY A 76 0.69 22.73 -5.76
CA GLY A 76 0.77 24.18 -5.55
C GLY A 76 -0.33 25.01 -6.23
N VAL A 77 -1.17 24.39 -7.04
CA VAL A 77 -2.29 25.02 -7.74
C VAL A 77 -3.60 24.29 -7.41
N ALA A 78 -4.73 24.98 -7.57
CA ALA A 78 -6.03 24.35 -7.40
C ALA A 78 -6.34 23.42 -8.58
N GLY A 79 -6.99 22.28 -8.32
CA GLY A 79 -7.34 21.32 -9.36
C GLY A 79 -7.98 20.05 -8.81
N ASN A 80 -8.36 19.19 -9.76
CA ASN A 80 -8.73 17.80 -9.48
C ASN A 80 -7.55 16.92 -9.82
N TYR A 81 -7.32 15.90 -9.01
CA TYR A 81 -6.18 15.02 -9.07
C TYR A 81 -6.60 13.58 -8.88
N TYR A 82 -5.86 12.70 -9.55
CA TYR A 82 -6.02 11.26 -9.50
C TYR A 82 -4.67 10.63 -9.13
N ILE A 83 -4.68 9.79 -8.10
CA ILE A 83 -3.53 8.98 -7.71
C ILE A 83 -3.99 7.55 -7.45
N SER A 84 -3.38 6.57 -8.12
CA SER A 84 -3.63 5.16 -7.88
C SER A 84 -2.35 4.35 -7.74
N ALA A 85 -2.49 3.19 -7.10
CA ALA A 85 -1.47 2.18 -6.94
C ALA A 85 -2.02 0.82 -7.34
N PHE A 86 -1.21 0.08 -8.10
CA PHE A 86 -1.42 -1.29 -8.54
C PHE A 86 -0.35 -2.16 -7.88
N PHE A 87 -0.75 -3.35 -7.43
CA PHE A 87 0.12 -4.34 -6.82
C PHE A 87 -0.27 -5.72 -7.31
N ASP A 88 0.74 -6.49 -7.68
CA ASP A 88 0.65 -7.86 -8.12
C ASP A 88 1.56 -8.70 -7.22
N HIS A 89 0.94 -9.58 -6.45
CA HIS A 89 1.58 -10.35 -5.38
C HIS A 89 1.43 -11.82 -5.66
N GLU A 90 2.50 -12.55 -5.39
CA GLU A 90 2.55 -14.00 -5.53
C GLU A 90 2.66 -14.63 -4.12
N ILE A 91 1.76 -15.54 -3.77
CA ILE A 91 1.76 -16.23 -2.47
C ILE A 91 2.29 -17.66 -2.62
N ASP A 92 3.49 -17.92 -2.09
CA ASP A 92 4.14 -19.25 -2.11
C ASP A 92 4.22 -19.91 -3.51
N GLU A 93 4.35 -19.12 -4.58
CA GLU A 93 4.35 -19.55 -5.99
C GLU A 93 5.16 -20.84 -6.25
N GLN A 94 6.36 -20.93 -5.68
CA GLN A 94 7.27 -22.07 -5.88
C GLN A 94 6.71 -23.41 -5.35
N ARG A 95 5.75 -23.36 -4.43
CA ARG A 95 5.13 -24.53 -3.79
C ARG A 95 3.66 -24.68 -4.14
N ASN A 96 2.98 -23.56 -4.38
CA ASN A 96 1.53 -23.48 -4.47
C ASN A 96 1.02 -22.83 -5.77
N THR A 97 1.89 -22.69 -6.78
CA THR A 97 1.61 -22.10 -8.10
C THR A 97 1.25 -20.61 -8.04
N PHE A 98 1.18 -19.95 -9.21
CA PHE A 98 0.81 -18.53 -9.36
C PHE A 98 -0.71 -18.33 -9.50
N PHE A 99 -1.49 -19.37 -9.23
CA PHE A 99 -2.94 -19.41 -9.39
C PHE A 99 -3.49 -20.34 -8.31
N ASN A 100 -4.78 -20.20 -7.99
CA ASN A 100 -5.53 -20.73 -6.83
C ASN A 100 -5.80 -19.71 -5.72
N GLU A 101 -5.50 -18.44 -5.96
CA GLU A 101 -5.70 -17.34 -5.02
C GLU A 101 -7.08 -16.69 -5.22
N TYR A 102 -7.49 -15.87 -4.25
CA TYR A 102 -8.72 -15.09 -4.34
C TYR A 102 -8.62 -13.77 -3.59
N ALA A 103 -9.53 -12.86 -3.89
CA ALA A 103 -9.69 -11.63 -3.12
C ALA A 103 -11.09 -11.47 -2.52
N GLU A 104 -11.15 -10.70 -1.44
CA GLU A 104 -12.40 -10.25 -0.84
C GLU A 104 -12.43 -8.74 -0.65
N VAL A 105 -13.61 -8.15 -0.81
CA VAL A 105 -13.85 -6.72 -0.60
C VAL A 105 -14.56 -6.53 0.73
N SER A 106 -14.01 -5.67 1.60
CA SER A 106 -14.59 -5.36 2.91
C SER A 106 -14.83 -3.87 3.09
N GLY A 107 -16.00 -3.53 3.62
CA GLY A 107 -16.39 -2.15 3.89
C GLY A 107 -17.01 -1.45 2.68
N THR A 108 -16.94 -0.12 2.66
CA THR A 108 -17.45 0.71 1.56
C THR A 108 -16.41 1.76 1.23
N PRO A 109 -16.00 1.91 -0.05
CA PRO A 109 -15.04 2.93 -0.44
C PRO A 109 -15.47 4.31 0.06
N ALA A 110 -14.50 5.08 0.56
CA ALA A 110 -14.73 6.47 0.93
C ALA A 110 -15.03 7.33 -0.33
N PRO A 111 -15.61 8.53 -0.19
CA PRO A 111 -15.80 9.42 -1.33
C PRO A 111 -14.49 9.71 -2.07
N GLY A 112 -14.47 9.44 -3.38
CA GLY A 112 -13.27 9.59 -4.21
C GLY A 112 -12.34 8.37 -4.17
N GLN A 113 -12.56 7.39 -3.31
CA GLN A 113 -11.81 6.15 -3.32
C GLN A 113 -12.42 5.19 -4.34
N THR A 114 -11.60 4.59 -5.19
CA THR A 114 -12.00 3.47 -6.06
C THR A 114 -11.00 2.32 -5.93
N TYR A 115 -11.44 1.15 -6.37
CA TYR A 115 -10.63 -0.07 -6.34
C TYR A 115 -10.92 -0.95 -7.54
N GLU A 116 -10.06 -1.92 -7.77
CA GLU A 116 -10.31 -3.03 -8.68
C GLU A 116 -9.51 -4.24 -8.22
N VAL A 117 -10.10 -5.42 -8.38
CA VAL A 117 -9.41 -6.70 -8.21
C VAL A 117 -9.69 -7.52 -9.44
N ASP A 118 -8.62 -7.94 -10.10
CA ASP A 118 -8.69 -8.73 -11.32
C ASP A 118 -7.39 -9.51 -11.54
N GLU A 119 -7.38 -10.29 -12.60
CA GLU A 119 -6.19 -10.97 -13.08
C GLU A 119 -5.24 -9.94 -13.73
N PRO A 120 -3.91 -10.03 -13.54
CA PRO A 120 -2.95 -9.10 -14.13
C PRO A 120 -2.79 -9.23 -15.66
N GLY A 121 -3.75 -9.80 -16.40
CA GLY A 121 -3.85 -9.68 -17.86
C GLY A 121 -3.26 -10.84 -18.69
N TYR A 122 -3.10 -12.03 -18.12
CA TYR A 122 -2.69 -13.25 -18.81
C TYR A 122 -3.86 -14.00 -19.51
N GLU A 123 -4.99 -14.18 -18.83
CA GLU A 123 -6.15 -14.95 -19.29
C GLU A 123 -7.43 -14.10 -19.40
N PHE A 124 -7.67 -13.18 -18.45
CA PHE A 124 -8.82 -12.28 -18.48
C PHE A 124 -8.55 -10.99 -17.70
N GLY A 125 -9.60 -10.21 -17.53
CA GLY A 125 -9.56 -8.98 -16.76
C GLY A 125 -9.19 -7.73 -17.55
N ASP A 126 -9.50 -6.58 -16.97
CA ASP A 126 -9.26 -5.26 -17.54
C ASP A 126 -8.56 -4.29 -16.58
N ILE A 127 -8.00 -4.79 -15.47
CA ILE A 127 -7.34 -3.95 -14.46
C ILE A 127 -6.19 -3.11 -15.01
N TYR A 128 -5.38 -3.62 -15.95
CA TYR A 128 -4.37 -2.78 -16.58
C TYR A 128 -5.00 -1.66 -17.42
N ASP A 129 -6.00 -1.97 -18.24
CA ASP A 129 -6.67 -0.98 -19.07
C ASP A 129 -7.32 0.11 -18.19
N ASN A 130 -8.01 -0.29 -17.13
CA ASN A 130 -8.63 0.61 -16.16
C ASN A 130 -7.59 1.41 -15.37
N PHE A 131 -6.50 0.78 -14.93
CA PHE A 131 -5.42 1.45 -14.20
C PHE A 131 -4.71 2.51 -15.04
N PHE A 132 -4.36 2.18 -16.29
CA PHE A 132 -3.70 3.12 -17.21
C PHE A 132 -4.65 4.23 -17.69
N ALA A 133 -5.94 3.94 -17.82
CA ALA A 133 -6.94 4.96 -18.13
C ALA A 133 -7.33 5.83 -16.92
N GLY A 134 -7.02 5.38 -15.69
CA GLY A 134 -7.45 6.01 -14.45
C GLY A 134 -8.96 5.85 -14.20
N THR A 135 -9.51 4.67 -14.51
CA THR A 135 -10.95 4.38 -14.52
C THR A 135 -11.32 3.13 -13.73
N LEU A 136 -10.62 2.84 -12.62
CA LEU A 136 -10.93 1.68 -11.77
C LEU A 136 -12.42 1.58 -11.45
N ASP A 137 -13.00 0.40 -11.63
CA ASP A 137 -14.45 0.26 -11.82
C ASP A 137 -15.22 -0.19 -10.56
N ASN A 138 -14.52 -0.44 -9.45
CA ASN A 138 -15.04 -0.93 -8.17
C ASN A 138 -15.58 -2.36 -8.22
N THR A 139 -14.97 -3.22 -9.03
CA THR A 139 -15.30 -4.64 -9.10
C THR A 139 -14.24 -5.53 -8.46
N ASN A 140 -14.64 -6.76 -8.17
CA ASN A 140 -13.76 -7.86 -7.83
C ASN A 140 -14.16 -9.04 -8.72
N ALA A 141 -13.32 -9.33 -9.70
CA ALA A 141 -13.52 -10.40 -10.67
C ALA A 141 -12.96 -11.76 -10.20
N ILE A 142 -12.23 -11.81 -9.08
CA ILE A 142 -11.61 -13.03 -8.55
C ILE A 142 -12.11 -13.28 -7.12
N SER A 143 -13.35 -13.75 -7.01
CA SER A 143 -14.00 -14.01 -5.73
C SER A 143 -13.91 -15.47 -5.31
N ILE A 144 -13.85 -15.72 -3.99
CA ILE A 144 -13.91 -17.08 -3.42
C ILE A 144 -15.15 -17.88 -3.85
N ALA A 145 -16.23 -17.21 -4.27
CA ALA A 145 -17.46 -17.85 -4.73
C ALA A 145 -17.30 -18.56 -6.09
N GLU A 146 -16.25 -18.23 -6.85
CA GLU A 146 -15.94 -18.80 -8.17
C GLU A 146 -14.84 -19.88 -8.11
N PHE A 147 -14.38 -20.23 -6.90
CA PHE A 147 -13.44 -21.32 -6.63
C PHE A 147 -13.99 -22.71 -7.07
N PRO A 148 -13.18 -23.60 -7.69
CA PRO A 148 -11.72 -23.67 -7.71
C PRO A 148 -11.03 -22.97 -8.90
N ALA A 149 -11.69 -22.04 -9.60
CA ALA A 149 -10.96 -21.12 -10.47
C ALA A 149 -10.39 -20.00 -9.62
N GLY A 150 -9.41 -20.32 -8.77
CA GLY A 150 -8.56 -19.30 -8.17
C GLY A 150 -7.57 -18.92 -9.26
N GLU A 151 -7.61 -17.66 -9.64
CA GLU A 151 -6.82 -17.09 -10.71
C GLU A 151 -5.73 -16.23 -10.07
N ASP A 152 -4.76 -15.77 -10.85
CA ASP A 152 -3.73 -14.87 -10.38
C ASP A 152 -4.37 -13.54 -9.92
N VAL A 153 -4.06 -13.06 -8.71
CA VAL A 153 -4.76 -11.92 -8.11
C VAL A 153 -3.88 -10.68 -8.12
N SER A 154 -4.37 -9.64 -8.76
CA SER A 154 -3.82 -8.30 -8.66
C SER A 154 -4.82 -7.31 -8.05
N LEU A 155 -4.28 -6.29 -7.39
CA LEU A 155 -5.05 -5.31 -6.62
C LEU A 155 -4.72 -3.90 -7.10
N ALA A 156 -5.75 -3.07 -7.30
CA ALA A 156 -5.60 -1.65 -7.51
C ALA A 156 -6.46 -0.82 -6.54
N LEU A 157 -5.88 0.27 -6.03
CA LEU A 157 -6.54 1.25 -5.18
C LEU A 157 -6.27 2.66 -5.72
N ALA A 158 -7.29 3.53 -5.72
CA ALA A 158 -7.16 4.88 -6.23
C ALA A 158 -7.91 5.93 -5.42
N TRP A 159 -7.50 7.18 -5.60
CA TRP A 159 -8.13 8.38 -5.07
C TRP A 159 -8.29 9.46 -6.13
N ASP A 160 -9.54 9.87 -6.33
CA ASP A 160 -9.95 11.12 -6.96
C ASP A 160 -10.22 12.19 -5.89
N PHE A 161 -9.55 13.33 -6.00
CA PHE A 161 -9.68 14.40 -5.02
C PHE A 161 -9.46 15.79 -5.62
N SER A 162 -9.94 16.81 -4.91
CA SER A 162 -9.73 18.20 -5.28
C SER A 162 -8.86 18.90 -4.24
N LEU A 163 -7.95 19.74 -4.70
CA LEU A 163 -7.18 20.65 -3.84
C LEU A 163 -7.47 22.09 -4.22
N LEU A 164 -7.55 22.96 -3.22
CA LEU A 164 -7.41 24.40 -3.41
C LEU A 164 -5.93 24.77 -3.56
N ALA A 165 -5.68 25.99 -4.03
CA ALA A 165 -4.31 26.50 -4.14
C ALA A 165 -3.66 26.53 -2.75
N GLY A 166 -2.46 25.97 -2.63
CA GLY A 166 -1.72 25.89 -1.38
C GLY A 166 -2.01 24.64 -0.52
N GLU A 167 -3.06 23.88 -0.82
CA GLU A 167 -3.33 22.61 -0.14
C GLU A 167 -2.45 21.48 -0.67
N PHE A 168 -2.19 20.47 0.16
CA PHE A 168 -1.55 19.23 -0.27
C PHE A 168 -2.34 18.02 0.24
N ALA A 169 -2.23 16.91 -0.49
CA ALA A 169 -2.77 15.62 -0.07
C ALA A 169 -1.68 14.76 0.57
N VAL A 170 -2.07 14.00 1.59
CA VAL A 170 -1.30 12.87 2.12
C VAL A 170 -2.11 11.62 1.82
N ILE A 171 -1.55 10.74 1.00
CA ILE A 171 -2.16 9.45 0.64
C ILE A 171 -1.28 8.36 1.22
N GLN A 172 -1.90 7.37 1.87
CA GLN A 172 -1.19 6.18 2.33
C GLN A 172 -1.76 4.97 1.61
N PHE A 173 -0.89 4.17 1.01
CA PHE A 173 -1.22 2.80 0.60
C PHE A 173 -0.58 1.85 1.61
N ILE A 174 -1.38 0.96 2.19
CA ILE A 174 -1.00 0.11 3.31
C ILE A 174 -1.30 -1.34 2.93
N LEU A 175 -0.24 -2.16 2.87
CA LEU A 175 -0.31 -3.59 2.64
C LEU A 175 0.23 -4.31 3.87
N SER A 176 -0.59 -5.13 4.53
CA SER A 176 -0.31 -5.61 5.88
C SER A 176 -0.97 -6.95 6.14
N GLU A 177 -0.30 -7.84 6.88
CA GLU A 177 -0.90 -9.07 7.44
C GLU A 177 -1.90 -8.76 8.58
N ASN A 178 -1.83 -7.56 9.17
CA ASN A 178 -2.78 -7.15 10.20
C ASN A 178 -4.05 -6.62 9.57
N ARG A 179 -5.16 -7.34 9.78
CA ARG A 179 -6.49 -6.94 9.33
C ARG A 179 -6.89 -5.55 9.84
N PRO A 180 -7.32 -4.62 8.97
CA PRO A 180 -7.92 -3.37 9.40
C PRO A 180 -9.19 -3.60 10.23
N THR A 181 -9.34 -2.86 11.33
CA THR A 181 -10.53 -2.96 12.21
C THR A 181 -11.73 -2.14 11.73
N SER A 182 -11.53 -1.28 10.74
CA SER A 182 -12.54 -0.35 10.19
C SER A 182 -12.10 0.19 8.84
N GLY A 183 -13.04 0.77 8.08
CA GLY A 183 -12.77 1.38 6.79
C GLY A 183 -12.95 0.40 5.63
N PHE A 184 -12.52 0.83 4.45
CA PHE A 184 -12.49 0.02 3.23
C PHE A 184 -11.13 -0.68 3.10
N PHE A 185 -11.14 -1.96 2.78
CA PHE A 185 -9.93 -2.72 2.46
C PHE A 185 -10.24 -3.92 1.56
N LEU A 186 -9.21 -4.36 0.86
CA LEU A 186 -9.17 -5.59 0.08
C LEU A 186 -8.40 -6.65 0.87
N THR A 187 -8.79 -7.89 0.71
CA THR A 187 -8.07 -9.07 1.22
C THR A 187 -7.57 -9.86 0.02
N HIS A 188 -6.33 -10.30 0.04
CA HIS A 188 -5.77 -11.24 -0.93
C HIS A 188 -5.31 -12.46 -0.15
N ALA A 189 -5.84 -13.62 -0.51
CA ALA A 189 -5.68 -14.84 0.24
C ALA A 189 -5.40 -16.04 -0.67
N ASP A 190 -4.61 -16.95 -0.13
CA ASP A 190 -4.33 -18.25 -0.70
C ASP A 190 -4.84 -19.33 0.29
N PRO A 191 -5.85 -20.12 -0.10
CA PRO A 191 -6.47 -21.11 0.77
C PRO A 191 -5.57 -22.34 1.03
N ASP A 192 -4.63 -22.64 0.14
CA ASP A 192 -3.75 -23.82 0.24
C ASP A 192 -2.48 -23.48 1.05
N SER A 193 -2.04 -22.23 1.03
CA SER A 193 -0.92 -21.72 1.83
C SER A 193 -1.29 -21.23 3.24
N GLU A 194 -2.60 -21.13 3.54
CA GLU A 194 -3.13 -20.52 4.77
C GLU A 194 -2.57 -19.10 5.03
N TYR A 195 -2.37 -18.32 3.95
CA TYR A 195 -1.80 -16.98 4.01
C TYR A 195 -2.75 -15.96 3.42
N GLU A 196 -2.83 -14.80 4.07
CA GLU A 196 -3.60 -13.67 3.58
C GLU A 196 -2.92 -12.36 4.00
N PHE A 197 -3.11 -11.33 3.19
CA PHE A 197 -2.78 -9.97 3.56
C PHE A 197 -3.89 -9.02 3.12
N TYR A 198 -3.79 -7.78 3.60
CA TYR A 198 -4.82 -6.77 3.45
C TYR A 198 -4.24 -5.53 2.79
N ALA A 199 -4.90 -5.03 1.76
CA ALA A 199 -4.59 -3.76 1.12
C ALA A 199 -5.64 -2.71 1.50
N SER A 200 -5.20 -1.54 1.95
CA SER A 200 -6.06 -0.42 2.29
C SER A 200 -5.39 0.89 1.93
N SER A 201 -6.17 1.98 1.90
CA SER A 201 -5.62 3.30 1.66
C SER A 201 -6.37 4.40 2.36
N THR A 202 -5.68 5.50 2.63
CA THR A 202 -6.25 6.73 3.22
C THR A 202 -5.90 7.95 2.38
N LEU A 203 -6.72 8.99 2.48
CA LEU A 203 -6.47 10.31 1.90
C LEU A 203 -6.81 11.37 2.95
N ASP A 204 -5.84 12.24 3.23
CA ASP A 204 -6.01 13.45 4.03
C ASP A 204 -5.62 14.68 3.22
N VAL A 205 -6.57 15.60 3.04
CA VAL A 205 -6.29 16.92 2.44
C VAL A 205 -5.93 17.90 3.56
N ILE A 206 -4.71 18.42 3.51
CA ILE A 206 -4.17 19.34 4.50
C ILE A 206 -4.20 20.76 3.94
N PRO A 207 -4.97 21.68 4.57
CA PRO A 207 -4.99 23.07 4.17
C PRO A 207 -3.60 23.72 4.28
N GLU A 208 -3.33 24.74 3.46
CA GLU A 208 -2.15 25.57 3.71
C GLU A 208 -2.22 26.12 5.15
N PRO A 209 -1.13 26.01 5.94
CA PRO A 209 -1.06 26.71 7.21
C PRO A 209 -1.36 28.18 6.91
N SER A 210 -2.17 28.84 7.74
CA SER A 210 -2.60 30.24 7.58
C SER A 210 -1.43 31.24 7.74
N THR A 211 -0.39 31.05 6.94
CA THR A 211 0.89 31.74 6.97
C THR A 211 0.69 33.18 6.54
N LEU A 212 -0.26 33.42 5.61
CA LEU A 212 -0.72 34.77 5.28
C LEU A 212 -1.39 35.46 6.47
N VAL A 213 -2.21 34.75 7.25
CA VAL A 213 -2.81 35.29 8.46
C VAL A 213 -1.72 35.62 9.49
N LEU A 214 -0.74 34.73 9.67
CA LEU A 214 0.40 34.97 10.55
C LEU A 214 1.24 36.19 10.10
N VAL A 215 1.51 36.32 8.80
CA VAL A 215 2.24 37.46 8.23
C VAL A 215 1.44 38.76 8.42
N VAL A 216 0.14 38.73 8.14
CA VAL A 216 -0.74 39.90 8.32
C VAL A 216 -0.78 40.34 9.78
N PHE A 217 -0.93 39.40 10.73
CA PHE A 217 -0.89 39.74 12.15
C PHE A 217 0.50 40.20 12.61
N GLY A 218 1.58 39.60 12.10
CA GLY A 218 2.94 40.03 12.38
C GLY A 218 3.20 41.47 11.90
N LEU A 219 2.77 41.81 10.69
CA LEU A 219 2.88 43.15 10.13
C LEU A 219 1.99 44.15 10.88
N ALA A 220 0.76 43.77 11.22
CA ALA A 220 -0.14 44.61 12.02
C ALA A 220 0.46 44.91 13.40
N GLY A 221 1.05 43.89 14.05
CA GLY A 221 1.77 44.04 15.32
C GLY A 221 2.97 44.99 15.21
N LEU A 222 3.78 44.86 14.14
CA LEU A 222 4.90 45.78 13.87
C LEU A 222 4.44 47.23 13.67
N VAL A 223 3.34 47.45 12.94
CA VAL A 223 2.77 48.79 12.75
C VAL A 223 2.26 49.35 14.08
N ALA A 224 1.52 48.57 14.86
CA ALA A 224 1.03 48.99 16.18
C ALA A 224 2.19 49.36 17.12
N TRP A 225 3.24 48.53 17.17
CA TRP A 225 4.43 48.81 17.97
C TRP A 225 5.15 50.10 17.52
N SER A 226 5.32 50.30 16.22
CA SER A 226 5.96 51.51 15.68
C SER A 226 5.21 52.80 16.05
N ARG A 227 3.86 52.75 16.07
CA ARG A 227 3.01 53.88 16.47
C ARG A 227 3.13 54.20 17.95
N CYS A 228 3.12 53.18 18.82
CA CYS A 228 3.31 53.38 20.26
C CYS A 228 4.68 53.97 20.61
N ARG A 229 5.72 53.63 19.84
CA ARG A 229 7.09 54.14 20.06
C ARG A 229 7.26 55.63 19.71
N ASN A 230 6.40 56.17 18.85
CA ASN A 230 6.46 57.58 18.43
C ASN A 230 5.63 58.51 19.34
N VAL A 231 4.78 57.98 20.22
CA VAL A 231 3.97 58.77 21.19
C VAL A 231 4.75 59.08 22.48
N THR A 232 5.88 58.42 22.71
CA THR A 232 6.72 58.53 23.92
C THR A 232 7.98 59.39 23.73
N LYS A 233 8.08 60.13 22.61
CA LYS A 233 9.12 61.15 22.37
C LYS A 233 8.49 62.53 22.28
#